data_AF-Q86MT6-F1
#
_entry.id   AF-Q86MT6-F1
#
_cell.length_a   1.000
_cell.length_b   1.000
_cell.length_c   1.000
_cell.angle_alpha   90.00
_cell.angle_beta   90.00
_cell.angle_gamma   90.00
#
_symmetry.space_group_name_H-M   'P 1'
#
loop_
_entity.id
_entity.type
_entity.pdbx_description
1 polymer ?
#
loop_
_entity_poly.entity_id
_entity_poly.type
_entity_poly.pdbx_seq_one_letter_code
_entity_poly.pdbx_strand_id
1 'polypeptide(L)'
;VGGLTKWATTAESKLDSTSATASHASNGDALLTAFVESAAVETFFLWDRYKKIKDKEDKEQQDLFGYVSSEPDELDDGLKNGEIPEEFLRQMFYTLGDYRDILFSGNNDNNIVLEASGTKEEKQKMKQIQQKIKQILESGDKASGLQEKNSVTNPRDTWWSKNAPDILKGMVCALTHKTEKPGDVDKQVETALMKKLDKDNGEYTYDKVTFKGGFDDDSKTSQAMALGAGPKAHLETTTKLKDFVKRPPFV
;
A
#
# COMPACT_ATOMS: atom_id res chain seq x y z
N VAL A 1 -2.21 23.56 -10.98
CA VAL A 1 -1.82 22.25 -11.57
C VAL A 1 -0.45 22.41 -12.22
N GLY A 2 0.65 22.03 -11.56
CA GLY A 2 2.01 22.32 -12.06
C GLY A 2 3.18 21.83 -11.21
N GLY A 3 2.91 21.38 -9.97
CA GLY A 3 3.90 20.70 -9.13
C GLY A 3 4.09 19.22 -9.48
N LEU A 4 3.01 18.49 -9.82
CA LEU A 4 3.06 17.05 -10.10
C LEU A 4 3.93 16.69 -11.31
N THR A 5 3.87 17.47 -12.39
CA THR A 5 4.70 17.23 -13.58
C THR A 5 6.18 17.41 -13.25
N LYS A 6 6.54 18.40 -12.44
CA LYS A 6 7.93 18.59 -11.96
C LYS A 6 8.41 17.41 -11.12
N TRP A 7 7.52 16.81 -10.30
CA TRP A 7 7.83 15.65 -9.48
C TRP A 7 8.08 14.40 -10.36
N ALA A 8 7.19 14.14 -11.33
CA ALA A 8 7.35 13.04 -12.29
C ALA A 8 8.62 13.17 -13.13
N THR A 9 8.92 14.37 -13.66
CA THR A 9 10.14 14.60 -14.46
C THR A 9 11.42 14.53 -13.60
N THR A 10 11.36 14.88 -12.32
CA THR A 10 12.49 14.71 -11.38
C THR A 10 12.67 13.25 -10.95
N ALA A 11 11.58 12.48 -10.85
CA ALA A 11 11.64 11.04 -10.61
C ALA A 11 12.22 10.30 -11.83
N GLU A 12 11.83 10.69 -13.05
CA GLU A 12 12.41 10.20 -14.31
C GLU A 12 13.91 10.52 -14.42
N SER A 13 14.35 11.72 -14.01
CA SER A 13 15.79 12.06 -14.00
C SER A 13 16.58 11.35 -12.89
N LYS A 14 15.92 10.91 -11.81
CA LYS A 14 16.52 10.07 -10.76
C LYS A 14 16.50 8.56 -11.07
N LEU A 15 15.61 8.08 -11.95
CA LEU A 15 15.57 6.69 -12.41
C LEU A 15 16.87 6.28 -13.14
N ASP A 16 17.57 7.25 -13.75
CA ASP A 16 18.90 7.08 -14.35
C ASP A 16 20.03 6.98 -13.28
N SER A 17 19.69 7.19 -12.00
CA SER A 17 20.58 7.11 -10.83
C SER A 17 20.14 6.04 -9.81
N THR A 18 19.59 4.93 -10.29
CA THR A 18 19.20 3.74 -9.49
C THR A 18 20.31 3.20 -8.56
N SER A 19 21.57 3.64 -8.76
CA SER A 19 22.70 3.32 -7.90
C SER A 19 22.65 3.96 -6.50
N ALA A 20 21.97 5.10 -6.32
CA ALA A 20 21.94 5.79 -5.02
C ALA A 20 20.90 5.19 -4.05
N THR A 21 19.71 4.77 -4.50
CA THR A 21 18.66 4.26 -3.61
C THR A 21 18.83 2.79 -3.23
N ALA A 22 19.48 1.99 -4.09
CA ALA A 22 19.88 0.63 -3.77
C ALA A 22 20.84 0.55 -2.56
N SER A 23 21.53 1.64 -2.23
CA SER A 23 22.51 1.72 -1.13
C SER A 23 21.89 1.86 0.28
N HIS A 24 20.56 2.02 0.38
CA HIS A 24 19.85 2.16 1.67
C HIS A 24 18.82 1.06 1.96
N ALA A 25 18.55 0.15 1.02
CA ALA A 25 17.81 -1.06 1.32
C ALA A 25 18.68 -1.97 2.21
N SER A 26 18.14 -2.46 3.31
CA SER A 26 18.88 -3.16 4.37
C SER A 26 19.66 -4.42 3.94
N ASN A 27 19.61 -4.83 2.65
CA ASN A 27 20.43 -5.89 2.05
C ASN A 27 20.59 -5.81 0.51
N GLY A 28 20.28 -4.68 -0.15
CA GLY A 28 20.36 -4.60 -1.63
C GLY A 28 19.35 -5.46 -2.41
N ASP A 29 18.18 -5.77 -1.82
CA ASP A 29 17.09 -6.47 -2.50
C ASP A 29 16.34 -5.52 -3.45
N ALA A 30 16.68 -5.58 -4.74
CA ALA A 30 16.08 -4.74 -5.78
C ALA A 30 14.56 -4.94 -5.94
N LEU A 31 14.03 -6.13 -5.62
CA LEU A 31 12.60 -6.39 -5.68
C LEU A 31 11.87 -5.65 -4.55
N LEU A 32 12.43 -5.69 -3.34
CA LEU A 32 11.87 -4.94 -2.20
C LEU A 32 11.93 -3.43 -2.48
N THR A 33 13.06 -2.93 -2.96
CA THR A 33 13.21 -1.51 -3.32
C THR A 33 12.13 -1.09 -4.32
N ALA A 34 11.93 -1.85 -5.39
CA ALA A 34 10.93 -1.54 -6.39
C ALA A 34 9.49 -1.51 -5.81
N PHE A 35 9.15 -2.45 -4.93
CA PHE A 35 7.83 -2.47 -4.27
C PHE A 35 7.64 -1.29 -3.31
N VAL A 36 8.65 -0.99 -2.50
CA VAL A 36 8.61 0.14 -1.54
C VAL A 36 8.47 1.47 -2.29
N GLU A 37 9.31 1.70 -3.30
CA GLU A 37 9.28 2.95 -4.07
C GLU A 37 7.97 3.12 -4.83
N SER A 38 7.50 2.07 -5.51
CA SER A 38 6.26 2.13 -6.28
C SER A 38 5.05 2.38 -5.36
N ALA A 39 4.92 1.64 -4.26
CA ALA A 39 3.81 1.81 -3.32
C ALA A 39 3.84 3.17 -2.60
N ALA A 40 5.03 3.68 -2.26
CA ALA A 40 5.20 5.01 -1.67
C ALA A 40 4.79 6.12 -2.65
N VAL A 41 5.25 6.04 -3.92
CA VAL A 41 4.90 7.03 -4.95
C VAL A 41 3.40 7.02 -5.24
N GLU A 42 2.80 5.84 -5.34
CA GLU A 42 1.35 5.71 -5.51
C GLU A 42 0.60 6.33 -4.33
N THR A 43 1.01 6.01 -3.09
CA THR A 43 0.41 6.58 -1.87
C THR A 43 0.52 8.10 -1.82
N PHE A 44 1.67 8.66 -2.21
CA PHE A 44 1.87 10.11 -2.28
C PHE A 44 0.88 10.79 -3.23
N PHE A 45 0.73 10.27 -4.45
CA PHE A 45 -0.21 10.82 -5.43
C PHE A 45 -1.67 10.56 -5.06
N LEU A 46 -1.98 9.41 -4.45
CA LEU A 46 -3.30 9.12 -3.91
C LEU A 46 -3.66 10.12 -2.81
N TRP A 47 -2.73 10.46 -1.92
CA TRP A 47 -2.94 11.45 -0.86
C TRP A 47 -3.24 12.83 -1.43
N ASP A 48 -2.43 13.31 -2.37
CA ASP A 48 -2.66 14.58 -3.07
C ASP A 48 -4.05 14.63 -3.74
N ARG A 49 -4.45 13.53 -4.39
CA ARG A 49 -5.76 13.42 -5.03
C ARG A 49 -6.89 13.37 -4.01
N TYR A 50 -6.73 12.63 -2.91
CA TYR A 50 -7.71 12.51 -1.84
C TYR A 50 -8.03 13.88 -1.23
N LYS A 51 -7.00 14.68 -0.90
CA LYS A 51 -7.18 16.05 -0.40
C LYS A 51 -7.99 16.92 -1.37
N LYS A 52 -7.67 16.88 -2.66
CA LYS A 52 -8.41 17.65 -3.69
C LYS A 52 -9.86 17.21 -3.87
N ILE A 53 -10.15 15.92 -3.68
CA ILE A 53 -11.51 15.40 -3.72
C ILE A 53 -12.29 15.92 -2.52
N LYS A 54 -11.71 15.86 -1.31
CA LYS A 54 -12.34 16.37 -0.08
C LYS A 54 -12.61 17.87 -0.14
N ASP A 55 -11.63 18.66 -0.59
CA ASP A 55 -11.82 20.10 -0.83
C ASP A 55 -12.97 20.41 -1.81
N LYS A 56 -13.21 19.51 -2.77
CA LYS A 56 -14.30 19.66 -3.75
C LYS A 56 -15.64 19.24 -3.16
N GLU A 57 -15.68 18.11 -2.45
CA GLU A 57 -16.87 17.63 -1.72
C GLU A 57 -17.36 18.70 -0.74
N ASP A 58 -16.45 19.32 0.02
CA ASP A 58 -16.79 20.38 0.98
C ASP A 58 -17.38 21.61 0.28
N LYS A 59 -16.80 22.03 -0.87
CA LYS A 59 -17.34 23.14 -1.67
C LYS A 59 -18.71 22.83 -2.27
N GLU A 60 -18.91 21.62 -2.77
CA GLU A 60 -20.20 21.19 -3.31
C GLU A 60 -21.29 21.11 -2.22
N GLN A 61 -20.89 20.80 -0.97
CA GLN A 61 -21.80 20.76 0.18
C GLN A 61 -22.08 22.14 0.79
N GLN A 62 -21.15 23.10 0.69
CA GLN A 62 -21.38 24.49 1.11
C GLN A 62 -22.53 25.17 0.36
N ASP A 63 -22.81 24.77 -0.89
CA ASP A 63 -23.96 25.26 -1.68
C ASP A 63 -25.32 24.70 -1.19
N LEU A 64 -25.32 23.77 -0.23
CA LEU A 64 -26.51 23.19 0.40
C LEU A 64 -26.82 23.90 1.74
N PHE A 65 -28.04 24.41 1.92
CA PHE A 65 -28.43 25.18 3.11
C PHE A 65 -28.22 24.38 4.42
N GLY A 66 -27.35 24.89 5.30
CA GLY A 66 -27.16 24.39 6.67
C GLY A 66 -25.87 23.61 6.94
N TYR A 67 -24.96 23.50 5.95
CA TYR A 67 -23.67 22.82 6.11
C TYR A 67 -22.60 23.77 6.70
N VAL A 68 -21.89 23.31 7.72
CA VAL A 68 -20.66 23.95 8.24
C VAL A 68 -19.49 23.20 7.62
N SER A 69 -18.66 23.90 6.86
CA SER A 69 -17.49 23.31 6.21
C SER A 69 -16.52 22.73 7.23
N SER A 70 -16.12 21.48 7.06
CA SER A 70 -14.78 21.04 7.45
C SER A 70 -13.78 21.85 6.61
N GLU A 71 -12.82 22.52 7.23
CA GLU A 71 -11.79 23.25 6.49
C GLU A 71 -10.73 22.26 5.96
N PRO A 72 -10.07 22.55 4.83
CA PRO A 72 -8.94 21.76 4.30
C PRO A 72 -7.84 21.47 5.32
N ASP A 73 -7.74 22.29 6.37
CA ASP A 73 -6.79 22.17 7.46
C ASP A 73 -7.03 20.93 8.35
N GLU A 74 -8.24 20.35 8.38
CA GLU A 74 -8.54 19.19 9.25
C GLU A 74 -7.74 17.93 8.86
N LEU A 75 -7.52 17.69 7.57
CA LEU A 75 -6.76 16.53 7.09
C LEU A 75 -5.27 16.66 7.41
N ASP A 76 -4.72 17.86 7.21
CA ASP A 76 -3.31 18.13 7.51
C ASP A 76 -3.08 18.17 9.04
N ASP A 77 -4.03 18.67 9.83
CA ASP A 77 -3.99 18.63 11.30
C ASP A 77 -4.13 17.22 11.86
N GLY A 78 -4.98 16.38 11.27
CA GLY A 78 -5.05 14.95 11.56
C GLY A 78 -3.70 14.26 11.36
N LEU A 79 -3.06 14.47 10.21
CA LEU A 79 -1.72 13.93 9.95
C LEU A 79 -0.65 14.45 10.90
N LYS A 80 -0.70 15.73 11.31
CA LYS A 80 0.21 16.28 12.33
C LYS A 80 0.06 15.62 13.69
N ASN A 81 -1.12 15.06 13.98
CA ASN A 81 -1.39 14.23 15.17
C ASN A 81 -1.11 12.74 14.94
N GLY A 82 -0.69 12.37 13.73
CA GLY A 82 -0.40 10.99 13.33
C GLY A 82 -1.66 10.18 13.04
N GLU A 83 -2.76 10.84 12.67
CA GLU A 83 -4.02 10.21 12.31
C GLU A 83 -4.19 10.21 10.78
N ILE A 84 -4.22 9.02 10.18
CA ILE A 84 -4.55 8.82 8.77
C ILE A 84 -6.07 8.70 8.65
N PRO A 85 -6.73 9.51 7.80
CA PRO A 85 -8.18 9.43 7.60
C PRO A 85 -8.62 8.02 7.22
N GLU A 86 -9.68 7.51 7.85
CA GLU A 86 -10.12 6.12 7.69
C GLU A 86 -10.43 5.73 6.24
N GLU A 87 -11.07 6.62 5.48
CA GLU A 87 -11.36 6.39 4.06
C GLU A 87 -10.09 6.30 3.21
N PHE A 88 -9.06 7.07 3.57
CA PHE A 88 -7.78 7.04 2.88
C PHE A 88 -6.94 5.81 3.31
N LEU A 89 -6.97 5.45 4.59
CA LEU A 89 -6.34 4.23 5.10
C LEU A 89 -6.89 3.00 4.38
N ARG A 90 -8.20 2.96 4.13
CA ARG A 90 -8.81 1.91 3.31
C ARG A 90 -8.20 1.86 1.90
N GLN A 91 -8.00 3.00 1.23
CA GLN A 91 -7.36 3.03 -0.09
C GLN A 91 -5.95 2.46 -0.04
N MET A 92 -5.17 2.77 1.01
CA MET A 92 -3.84 2.18 1.21
C MET A 92 -3.91 0.66 1.36
N PHE A 93 -4.93 0.10 2.02
CA PHE A 93 -5.10 -1.35 2.14
C PHE A 93 -5.34 -2.00 0.78
N TYR A 94 -6.19 -1.40 -0.07
CA TYR A 94 -6.42 -1.88 -1.44
C TYR A 94 -5.13 -1.82 -2.28
N THR A 95 -4.42 -0.68 -2.26
CA THR A 95 -3.12 -0.57 -2.94
C THR A 95 -2.16 -1.67 -2.48
N LEU A 96 -1.99 -1.88 -1.17
CA LEU A 96 -1.10 -2.94 -0.68
C LEU A 96 -1.57 -4.35 -1.10
N GLY A 97 -2.89 -4.56 -1.16
CA GLY A 97 -3.51 -5.77 -1.72
C GLY A 97 -3.11 -5.98 -3.18
N ASP A 98 -3.19 -4.95 -4.02
CA ASP A 98 -2.80 -5.00 -5.43
C ASP A 98 -1.31 -5.32 -5.60
N TYR A 99 -0.42 -4.75 -4.77
CA TYR A 99 1.00 -5.12 -4.75
C TYR A 99 1.18 -6.59 -4.37
N ARG A 100 0.40 -7.10 -3.42
CA ARG A 100 0.42 -8.54 -3.11
C ARG A 100 -0.03 -9.35 -4.31
N ASP A 101 -1.11 -8.96 -4.98
CA ASP A 101 -1.60 -9.67 -6.14
C ASP A 101 -0.58 -9.65 -7.29
N ILE A 102 0.15 -8.55 -7.50
CA ILE A 102 1.29 -8.49 -8.43
C ILE A 102 2.36 -9.53 -8.05
N LEU A 103 2.70 -9.64 -6.75
CA LEU A 103 3.66 -10.62 -6.27
C LEU A 103 3.16 -12.06 -6.45
N PHE A 104 1.87 -12.34 -6.33
CA PHE A 104 1.34 -13.71 -6.37
C PHE A 104 0.81 -14.14 -7.76
N SER A 105 0.60 -13.18 -8.66
CA SER A 105 0.08 -13.47 -9.99
C SER A 105 1.05 -14.26 -10.86
N GLY A 106 0.49 -15.12 -11.72
CA GLY A 106 1.25 -16.00 -12.60
C GLY A 106 1.82 -17.26 -11.93
N ASN A 107 1.46 -17.53 -10.66
CA ASN A 107 1.77 -18.79 -9.98
C ASN A 107 0.77 -19.91 -10.33
N ASN A 108 -0.48 -19.55 -10.63
CA ASN A 108 -1.58 -20.43 -11.03
C ASN A 108 -2.23 -19.89 -12.32
N ASP A 109 -3.12 -20.66 -12.96
CA ASP A 109 -3.84 -20.25 -14.19
C ASP A 109 -4.69 -18.97 -14.05
N ASN A 110 -4.88 -18.49 -12.81
CA ASN A 110 -5.56 -17.24 -12.50
C ASN A 110 -4.57 -16.07 -12.53
N ASN A 111 -4.49 -15.39 -13.66
CA ASN A 111 -3.68 -14.19 -13.82
C ASN A 111 -4.56 -12.93 -13.83
N ILE A 112 -5.26 -12.67 -12.73
CA ILE A 112 -6.18 -11.53 -12.64
C ILE A 112 -5.49 -10.21 -12.98
N VAL A 113 -4.24 -10.02 -12.57
CA VAL A 113 -3.47 -8.80 -12.84
C VAL A 113 -3.19 -8.65 -14.34
N LEU A 114 -2.94 -9.76 -15.04
CA LEU A 114 -2.83 -9.76 -16.51
C LEU A 114 -4.18 -9.50 -17.17
N GLU A 115 -5.27 -10.09 -16.67
CA GLU A 115 -6.58 -9.92 -17.29
C GLU A 115 -7.16 -8.52 -17.08
N ALA A 116 -6.88 -7.92 -15.92
CA ALA A 116 -7.22 -6.54 -15.58
C ALA A 116 -6.33 -5.50 -16.30
N SER A 117 -5.19 -5.91 -16.85
CA SER A 117 -4.34 -5.03 -17.66
C SER A 117 -5.09 -4.66 -18.96
N GLY A 118 -5.19 -3.37 -19.27
CA GLY A 118 -6.04 -2.89 -20.36
C GLY A 118 -5.54 -3.30 -21.75
N THR A 119 -4.45 -2.69 -22.18
CA THR A 119 -3.90 -2.84 -23.54
C THR A 119 -3.07 -4.11 -23.71
N LYS A 120 -2.85 -4.54 -24.96
CA LYS A 120 -1.98 -5.69 -25.26
C LYS A 120 -0.54 -5.44 -24.80
N GLU A 121 -0.09 -4.20 -24.92
CA GLU A 121 1.23 -3.74 -24.49
C GLU A 121 1.39 -3.82 -22.97
N GLU A 122 0.40 -3.35 -22.20
CA GLU A 122 0.39 -3.47 -20.74
C GLU A 122 0.34 -4.93 -20.28
N LYS A 123 -0.50 -5.75 -20.93
CA LYS A 123 -0.53 -7.20 -20.70
C LYS A 123 0.86 -7.82 -20.89
N GLN A 124 1.58 -7.44 -21.94
CA GLN A 124 2.92 -7.97 -22.19
C GLN A 124 3.95 -7.51 -21.15
N LYS A 125 3.91 -6.23 -20.75
CA LYS A 125 4.76 -5.71 -19.66
C LYS A 125 4.49 -6.44 -18.34
N MET A 126 3.22 -6.66 -18.01
CA MET A 126 2.83 -7.39 -16.80
C MET A 126 3.34 -8.83 -16.81
N LYS A 127 3.23 -9.54 -17.95
CA LYS A 127 3.85 -10.87 -18.11
C LYS A 127 5.35 -10.85 -17.85
N GLN A 128 6.06 -9.84 -18.37
CA GLN A 128 7.50 -9.70 -18.16
C GLN A 128 7.85 -9.45 -16.68
N ILE A 129 7.09 -8.60 -15.99
CA ILE A 129 7.23 -8.36 -14.55
C ILE A 129 7.05 -9.67 -13.77
N GLN A 130 5.98 -10.41 -14.05
CA GLN A 130 5.70 -11.70 -13.38
C GLN A 130 6.82 -12.73 -13.60
N GLN A 131 7.34 -12.82 -14.83
CA GLN A 131 8.48 -13.68 -15.15
C GLN A 131 9.73 -13.27 -14.37
N LYS A 132 10.02 -11.96 -14.25
CA LYS A 132 11.17 -11.46 -13.50
C LYS A 132 11.04 -11.72 -12.00
N ILE A 133 9.87 -11.48 -11.42
CA ILE A 133 9.59 -11.80 -10.01
C ILE A 133 9.81 -13.30 -9.76
N LYS A 134 9.26 -14.16 -10.62
CA LYS A 134 9.46 -15.61 -10.55
C LYS A 134 10.95 -15.97 -10.56
N GLN A 135 11.71 -15.42 -11.52
CA GLN A 135 13.15 -15.64 -11.62
C GLN A 135 13.91 -15.21 -10.36
N ILE A 136 13.61 -14.05 -9.79
CA ILE A 136 14.28 -13.53 -8.58
C ILE A 136 14.03 -14.47 -7.39
N LEU A 137 12.77 -14.86 -7.18
CA LEU A 137 12.39 -15.68 -6.02
C LEU A 137 12.84 -17.14 -6.14
N GLU A 138 12.90 -17.70 -7.35
CA GLU A 138 13.36 -19.08 -7.59
C GLU A 138 14.88 -19.21 -7.73
N SER A 139 15.59 -18.12 -8.07
CA SER A 139 17.06 -18.15 -8.24
C SER A 139 17.83 -17.90 -6.95
N GLY A 140 17.20 -17.32 -5.92
CA GLY A 140 17.81 -17.06 -4.62
C GLY A 140 18.30 -18.32 -3.88
N ASP A 141 17.71 -19.48 -4.17
CA ASP A 141 18.03 -20.76 -3.52
C ASP A 141 19.30 -21.45 -4.05
N LYS A 142 19.89 -20.98 -5.17
CA LYS A 142 21.03 -21.68 -5.79
C LYS A 142 22.41 -21.33 -5.22
N ALA A 143 22.50 -20.40 -4.27
CA ALA A 143 23.78 -19.95 -3.70
C ALA A 143 24.22 -20.69 -2.43
N SER A 144 23.34 -21.44 -1.77
CA SER A 144 23.69 -22.25 -0.60
C SER A 144 23.69 -23.72 -0.97
N GLY A 145 24.83 -24.22 -1.43
CA GLY A 145 25.05 -25.66 -1.54
C GLY A 145 25.06 -26.29 -0.16
N LEU A 146 23.88 -26.66 0.37
CA LEU A 146 23.66 -27.67 1.42
C LEU A 146 22.15 -27.77 1.72
N GLN A 147 21.65 -29.01 1.59
CA GLN A 147 20.51 -29.63 2.27
C GLN A 147 19.07 -29.45 1.76
N GLU A 148 18.53 -30.61 1.38
CA GLU A 148 17.19 -31.16 1.60
C GLU A 148 15.96 -30.24 1.45
N LYS A 149 15.22 -30.52 0.36
CA LYS A 149 13.79 -30.25 0.19
C LYS A 149 12.99 -30.79 1.38
N ASN A 150 12.77 -29.97 2.42
CA ASN A 150 11.75 -30.20 3.44
C ASN A 150 11.26 -28.88 4.05
N SER A 151 10.95 -27.87 3.22
CA SER A 151 10.06 -26.79 3.64
C SER A 151 8.92 -26.64 2.64
N VAL A 152 7.70 -26.82 3.14
CA VAL A 152 6.41 -26.76 2.45
C VAL A 152 6.02 -25.30 2.11
N THR A 153 6.85 -24.32 2.47
CA THR A 153 6.54 -22.89 2.39
C THR A 153 6.88 -22.32 1.01
N ASN A 154 5.87 -21.79 0.33
CA ASN A 154 6.02 -21.06 -0.94
C ASN A 154 6.97 -19.85 -0.79
N PRO A 155 7.98 -19.66 -1.67
CA PRO A 155 8.91 -18.54 -1.61
C PRO A 155 8.25 -17.16 -1.60
N ARG A 156 7.10 -17.01 -2.30
CA ARG A 156 6.34 -15.75 -2.34
C ARG A 156 5.72 -15.41 -0.99
N ASP A 157 5.19 -16.41 -0.29
CA ASP A 157 4.63 -16.23 1.06
C ASP A 157 5.72 -15.83 2.05
N THR A 158 6.89 -16.49 1.98
CA THR A 158 8.04 -16.14 2.82
C THR A 158 8.53 -14.71 2.53
N TRP A 159 8.66 -14.35 1.26
CA TRP A 159 9.09 -13.02 0.86
C TRP A 159 8.09 -11.95 1.30
N TRP A 160 6.79 -12.16 1.07
CA TRP A 160 5.74 -11.21 1.46
C TRP A 160 5.69 -11.02 2.98
N SER A 161 5.66 -12.10 3.76
CA SER A 161 5.65 -12.01 5.22
C SER A 161 6.84 -11.26 5.79
N LYS A 162 8.01 -11.36 5.15
CA LYS A 162 9.21 -10.63 5.55
C LYS A 162 9.15 -9.15 5.19
N ASN A 163 8.62 -8.81 4.00
CA ASN A 163 8.83 -7.52 3.36
C ASN A 163 7.59 -6.60 3.36
N ALA A 164 6.38 -7.14 3.52
CA ALA A 164 5.15 -6.35 3.59
C ALA A 164 5.16 -5.25 4.67
N PRO A 165 5.76 -5.47 5.87
CA PRO A 165 5.93 -4.39 6.85
C PRO A 165 6.74 -3.20 6.33
N ASP A 166 7.79 -3.45 5.54
CA ASP A 166 8.64 -2.40 4.99
C ASP A 166 7.94 -1.66 3.83
N ILE A 167 7.12 -2.36 3.03
CA ILE A 167 6.28 -1.74 1.99
C ILE A 167 5.25 -0.79 2.64
N LEU A 168 4.51 -1.26 3.66
CA LEU A 168 3.57 -0.43 4.41
C LEU A 168 4.27 0.78 5.04
N LYS A 169 5.45 0.57 5.63
CA LYS A 169 6.26 1.66 6.19
C LYS A 169 6.60 2.69 5.11
N GLY A 170 6.99 2.26 3.91
CA GLY A 170 7.22 3.13 2.76
C GLY A 170 6.00 3.97 2.39
N MET A 171 4.81 3.34 2.35
CA MET A 171 3.54 4.03 2.10
C MET A 171 3.24 5.10 3.17
N VAL A 172 3.40 4.78 4.45
CA VAL A 172 3.20 5.74 5.56
C VAL A 172 4.24 6.87 5.52
N CYS A 173 5.51 6.56 5.23
CA CYS A 173 6.55 7.57 5.04
C CYS A 173 6.20 8.55 3.91
N ALA A 174 5.54 8.08 2.85
CA ALA A 174 5.15 8.93 1.72
C ALA A 174 4.22 10.09 2.14
N LEU A 175 3.39 9.89 3.17
CA LEU A 175 2.48 10.90 3.71
C LEU A 175 3.19 12.06 4.42
N THR A 176 4.48 11.90 4.72
CA THR A 176 5.30 12.95 5.33
C THR A 176 5.80 13.97 4.32
N HIS A 177 5.76 13.65 3.01
CA HIS A 177 6.26 14.53 1.96
C HIS A 177 5.25 15.61 1.60
N LYS A 178 5.76 16.83 1.40
CA LYS A 178 4.94 17.97 0.94
C LYS A 178 4.72 17.89 -0.57
N THR A 179 3.51 18.24 -0.99
CA THR A 179 3.06 18.20 -2.40
C THR A 179 3.59 19.38 -3.23
N GLU A 180 4.01 20.45 -2.57
CA GLU A 180 4.36 21.75 -3.14
C GLU A 180 5.83 21.81 -3.54
N LYS A 181 6.68 21.07 -2.81
CA LYS A 181 8.13 21.06 -2.97
C LYS A 181 8.67 19.63 -2.91
N PRO A 182 9.16 19.09 -4.04
CA PRO A 182 9.76 17.76 -4.08
C PRO A 182 10.91 17.63 -3.06
N GLY A 183 10.87 16.59 -2.24
CA GLY A 183 11.91 16.31 -1.24
C GLY A 183 11.73 17.02 0.10
N ASP A 184 10.80 17.98 0.22
CA ASP A 184 10.46 18.55 1.52
C ASP A 184 9.60 17.56 2.32
N VAL A 185 9.99 17.36 3.57
CA VAL A 185 9.29 16.51 4.54
C VAL A 185 8.74 17.38 5.65
N ASP A 186 7.47 17.17 6.03
CA ASP A 186 6.90 17.75 7.22
C ASP A 186 7.39 17.00 8.46
N LYS A 187 8.27 17.64 9.24
CA LYS A 187 8.90 17.03 10.41
C LYS A 187 7.92 16.69 11.54
N GLN A 188 6.82 17.43 11.65
CA GLN A 188 5.80 17.14 12.66
C GLN A 188 5.03 15.88 12.28
N VAL A 189 4.57 15.80 11.02
CA VAL A 189 3.88 14.61 10.48
C VAL A 189 4.80 13.39 10.52
N GLU A 190 6.06 13.54 10.11
CA GLU A 190 7.07 12.48 10.18
C GLU A 190 7.20 11.94 11.62
N THR A 191 7.39 12.83 12.60
CA THR A 191 7.53 12.42 13.99
C THR A 191 6.29 11.68 14.50
N ALA A 192 5.09 12.19 14.18
CA ALA A 192 3.84 11.61 14.62
C ALA A 192 3.59 10.23 13.99
N LEU A 193 3.77 10.09 12.67
CA LEU A 193 3.56 8.83 11.96
C LEU A 193 4.65 7.79 12.28
N MET A 194 5.92 8.19 12.45
CA MET A 194 6.98 7.25 12.84
C MET A 194 6.71 6.66 14.23
N LYS A 195 6.13 7.44 15.15
CA LYS A 195 5.67 6.91 16.46
C LYS A 195 4.55 5.88 16.30
N LYS A 196 3.62 6.10 15.36
CA LYS A 196 2.55 5.15 15.04
C LYS A 196 3.06 3.88 14.33
N LEU A 197 4.26 3.90 13.76
CA LEU A 197 4.94 2.75 13.13
C LEU A 197 5.86 1.97 14.09
N ASP A 198 5.93 2.36 15.37
CA ASP A 198 6.73 1.66 16.36
C ASP A 198 6.34 0.17 16.45
N LYS A 199 7.33 -0.73 16.42
CA LYS A 199 7.05 -2.18 16.34
C LYS A 199 6.38 -2.71 17.62
N ASP A 200 6.67 -2.12 18.77
CA ASP A 200 6.20 -2.63 20.05
C ASP A 200 4.77 -2.17 20.35
N ASN A 201 4.44 -0.90 20.06
CA ASN A 201 3.15 -0.31 20.42
C ASN A 201 2.43 0.47 19.29
N GLY A 202 3.03 0.58 18.11
CA GLY A 202 2.50 1.37 17.00
C GLY A 202 1.23 0.78 16.37
N GLU A 203 0.25 1.65 16.16
CA GLU A 203 -1.05 1.35 15.55
C GLU A 203 -0.96 1.02 14.05
N TYR A 204 -0.01 1.65 13.34
CA TYR A 204 0.17 1.50 11.89
C TYR A 204 1.19 0.44 11.51
N THR A 205 1.46 -0.50 12.41
CA THR A 205 2.27 -1.68 12.09
C THR A 205 1.44 -2.69 11.28
N TYR A 206 2.09 -3.41 10.37
CA TYR A 206 1.44 -4.35 9.45
C TYR A 206 0.56 -5.39 10.16
N ASP A 207 0.96 -5.83 11.36
CA ASP A 207 0.23 -6.84 12.13
C ASP A 207 -0.97 -6.29 12.91
N LYS A 208 -1.02 -4.97 13.15
CA LYS A 208 -2.00 -4.33 14.04
C LYS A 208 -2.96 -3.39 13.33
N VAL A 209 -2.55 -2.77 12.22
CA VAL A 209 -3.35 -1.74 11.57
C VAL A 209 -4.68 -2.31 11.04
N THR A 210 -5.74 -1.57 11.31
CA THR A 210 -7.13 -1.93 10.97
C THR A 210 -7.87 -0.73 10.40
N PHE A 211 -8.96 -0.99 9.68
CA PHE A 211 -9.99 0.00 9.38
C PHE A 211 -11.38 -0.61 9.64
N LYS A 212 -12.41 0.21 9.85
CA LYS A 212 -13.79 -0.27 10.00
C LYS A 212 -14.46 -0.52 8.66
N GLY A 213 -15.11 -1.64 8.54
CA GLY A 213 -15.85 -2.11 7.39
C GLY A 213 -15.13 -3.21 6.62
N GLY A 214 -15.82 -3.80 5.65
CA GLY A 214 -15.30 -4.96 4.92
C GLY A 214 -15.67 -6.29 5.57
N PHE A 215 -14.92 -7.34 5.25
CA PHE A 215 -15.12 -8.69 5.77
C PHE A 215 -13.83 -9.13 6.46
N ASP A 216 -13.92 -9.49 7.75
CA ASP A 216 -12.83 -10.15 8.48
C ASP A 216 -12.81 -11.63 8.14
N ASP A 217 -11.84 -12.02 7.31
CA ASP A 217 -11.51 -13.41 7.03
C ASP A 217 -10.26 -13.79 7.85
N ASP A 218 -10.34 -13.62 9.17
CA ASP A 218 -9.33 -14.20 10.05
C ASP A 218 -9.52 -15.73 10.04
N SER A 219 -8.44 -16.50 10.22
CA SER A 219 -8.49 -17.96 10.15
C SER A 219 -9.33 -18.62 11.28
N LYS A 220 -10.00 -17.83 12.12
CA LYS A 220 -10.98 -18.23 13.15
C LYS A 220 -12.38 -17.62 12.90
N THR A 221 -12.55 -16.69 11.96
CA THR A 221 -13.82 -16.09 11.52
C THR A 221 -14.26 -16.71 10.21
N SER A 222 -14.29 -18.04 10.16
CA SER A 222 -15.14 -18.78 9.24
C SER A 222 -16.65 -18.64 9.55
N GLN A 223 -17.06 -17.60 10.28
CA GLN A 223 -18.47 -17.23 10.36
C GLN A 223 -18.70 -16.12 9.35
N ALA A 224 -19.31 -16.51 8.22
CA ALA A 224 -20.14 -15.57 7.47
C ALA A 224 -20.97 -14.74 8.45
N MET A 225 -21.16 -13.44 8.18
CA MET A 225 -22.01 -12.59 9.01
C MET A 225 -23.26 -13.37 9.40
N ALA A 226 -23.52 -13.48 10.70
CA ALA A 226 -24.62 -14.29 11.21
C ALA A 226 -25.90 -13.93 10.45
N LEU A 227 -26.74 -14.92 10.12
CA LEU A 227 -27.99 -14.71 9.36
C LEU A 227 -28.98 -13.72 10.01
N GLY A 228 -28.69 -13.22 11.22
CA GLY A 228 -29.42 -12.15 11.91
C GLY A 228 -28.58 -10.90 12.23
N ALA A 229 -27.41 -10.72 11.60
CA ALA A 229 -26.61 -9.52 11.75
C ALA A 229 -27.39 -8.30 11.23
N GLY A 230 -27.34 -7.21 11.98
CA GLY A 230 -28.06 -5.98 11.61
C GLY A 230 -27.60 -5.47 10.23
N PRO A 231 -28.43 -4.70 9.51
CA PRO A 231 -28.14 -4.22 8.15
C PRO A 231 -26.79 -3.49 7.99
N LYS A 232 -26.26 -2.94 9.09
CA LYS A 232 -25.00 -2.19 9.16
C LYS A 232 -23.82 -2.96 9.77
N ALA A 233 -23.97 -4.24 10.08
CA ALA A 233 -22.89 -5.01 10.73
C ALA A 233 -21.58 -5.02 9.91
N HIS A 234 -21.68 -5.00 8.58
CA HIS A 234 -20.54 -4.88 7.66
C HIS A 234 -19.80 -3.54 7.73
N LEU A 235 -20.36 -2.50 8.36
CA LEU A 235 -19.74 -1.20 8.57
C LEU A 235 -18.97 -1.14 9.90
N GLU A 236 -19.28 -2.03 10.83
CA GLU A 236 -18.68 -2.07 12.18
C GLU A 236 -17.62 -3.18 12.32
N THR A 237 -17.49 -4.07 11.35
CA THR A 237 -16.42 -5.07 11.26
C THR A 237 -15.04 -4.39 11.28
N THR A 238 -14.05 -4.90 12.01
CA THR A 238 -12.73 -4.26 12.13
C THR A 238 -11.67 -5.05 11.38
N THR A 239 -11.44 -4.70 10.12
CA THR A 239 -10.59 -5.50 9.23
C THR A 239 -9.11 -5.20 9.39
N LYS A 240 -8.30 -6.23 9.67
CA LYS A 240 -6.84 -6.15 9.76
C LYS A 240 -6.16 -6.21 8.40
N LEU A 241 -5.11 -5.40 8.21
CA LEU A 241 -4.39 -5.34 6.93
C LEU A 241 -3.81 -6.68 6.49
N LYS A 242 -3.11 -7.36 7.40
CA LYS A 242 -2.45 -8.64 7.11
C LYS A 242 -3.40 -9.74 6.62
N ASP A 243 -4.68 -9.63 7.00
CA ASP A 243 -5.73 -10.58 6.63
C ASP A 243 -6.44 -10.08 5.37
N PHE A 244 -6.70 -8.78 5.28
CA PHE A 244 -7.25 -8.11 4.10
C PHE A 244 -6.47 -8.42 2.82
N VAL A 245 -5.14 -8.28 2.83
CA VAL A 245 -4.33 -8.46 1.61
C VAL A 245 -4.33 -9.90 1.10
N LYS A 246 -4.67 -10.89 1.94
CA LYS A 246 -4.71 -12.30 1.52
C LYS A 246 -5.99 -12.66 0.79
N ARG A 247 -6.98 -11.77 0.78
CA ARG A 247 -8.29 -12.04 0.19
C ARG A 247 -8.14 -12.22 -1.32
N PRO A 248 -8.90 -13.17 -1.91
CA PRO A 248 -8.92 -13.28 -3.35
C PRO A 248 -9.48 -11.98 -3.97
N PRO A 249 -9.02 -11.62 -5.17
CA PRO A 249 -9.57 -10.49 -5.92
C PRO A 249 -11.09 -10.68 -6.09
N PHE A 250 -11.84 -9.59 -5.94
CA PHE A 250 -13.27 -9.61 -6.20
C PHE A 250 -13.47 -9.72 -7.71
N VAL A 251 -13.97 -10.87 -8.16
CA VAL A 251 -14.37 -11.16 -9.55
C VAL A 251 -15.84 -10.83 -9.76
#